data_AF-A0A0K0DBI6-F1
#
_entry.id   AF-A0A0K0DBI6-F1
#
_cell.length_a   1.000
_cell.length_b   1.000
_cell.length_c   1.000
_cell.angle_alpha   90.00
_cell.angle_beta   90.00
_cell.angle_gamma   90.00
#
_symmetry.space_group_name_H-M   'P 1'
#
loop_
_entity.id
_entity.type
_entity.pdbx_description
1 polymer ?
#
loop_
_entity_poly.entity_id
_entity_poly.type
_entity_poly.pdbx_seq_one_letter_code
_entity_poly.pdbx_strand_id
1 'polypeptide(L)'
;LHSGGDSPTGEGNGEEPVFSFQKEFGYVDFAARKDRAKTFKIHEFTWDHGFSLLNDLVPESAQNLDEKFELTQKLTYSFMGGYENVDTTVYRNAVWNYIHALFGIRHDDYDYAKVNTLLSRDMKTFVKTAACFPHRITEDMRESVMKDFKMSEKIHVMLLIMEARLQASVLYFARALTNHYSRTKRAIQQPKRLD
;
A
#
# COMPACT_ATOMS: atom_id res chain seq x y z
N LEU A 1 10.59 22.54 -5.17
CA LEU A 1 9.27 21.94 -4.82
C LEU A 1 8.46 21.74 -6.10
N HIS A 2 8.83 20.76 -6.92
CA HIS A 2 8.06 20.26 -8.06
C HIS A 2 8.61 18.86 -8.34
N SER A 3 7.95 17.84 -7.81
CA SER A 3 8.29 16.43 -8.05
C SER A 3 7.10 15.66 -8.62
N GLY A 4 6.09 16.36 -9.13
CA GLY A 4 4.99 15.76 -9.88
C GLY A 4 5.45 15.53 -11.31
N GLY A 5 6.17 14.42 -11.53
CA GLY A 5 6.28 13.88 -12.88
C GLY A 5 4.89 13.38 -13.28
N ASP A 6 4.37 13.90 -14.39
CA ASP A 6 3.15 13.37 -15.00
C ASP A 6 3.28 11.86 -15.23
N SER A 7 2.17 11.16 -15.08
CA SER A 7 2.13 9.70 -15.21
C SER A 7 2.03 9.33 -16.69
N PRO A 8 3.07 8.76 -17.34
CA PRO A 8 2.95 8.35 -18.74
C PRO A 8 1.98 7.17 -18.88
N THR A 9 0.88 7.38 -19.59
CA THR A 9 0.00 6.31 -20.08
C THR A 9 0.85 5.19 -20.69
N GLY A 10 0.59 3.94 -20.31
CA GLY A 10 1.40 2.82 -20.77
C GLY A 10 1.29 2.68 -22.28
N GLU A 11 2.37 2.94 -23.00
CA GLU A 11 2.51 2.65 -24.43
C GLU A 11 2.54 1.13 -24.64
N GLY A 12 1.40 0.46 -24.43
CA GLY A 12 1.21 -0.90 -24.89
C GLY A 12 1.20 -0.88 -26.41
N ASN A 13 2.21 -1.51 -27.03
CA ASN A 13 2.50 -1.69 -28.46
C ASN A 13 1.29 -2.07 -29.33
N GLY A 14 0.28 -1.21 -29.46
CA GLY A 14 -0.88 -1.41 -30.33
C GLY A 14 -1.83 -2.55 -29.95
N GLU A 15 -1.53 -3.39 -28.95
CA GLU A 15 -2.43 -4.46 -28.51
C GLU A 15 -3.57 -3.90 -27.64
N GLU A 16 -4.80 -4.24 -28.05
CA GLU A 16 -6.03 -4.00 -27.29
C GLU A 16 -6.03 -4.89 -26.03
N PRO A 17 -6.38 -4.36 -24.85
CA PRO A 17 -6.41 -5.15 -23.63
C PRO A 17 -7.55 -6.18 -23.65
N VAL A 18 -7.23 -7.44 -23.92
CA VAL A 18 -8.22 -8.54 -24.02
C VAL A 18 -8.93 -8.81 -22.67
N PHE A 19 -8.27 -8.55 -21.55
CA PHE A 19 -8.77 -8.86 -20.20
C PHE A 19 -9.07 -7.63 -19.34
N SER A 20 -9.02 -6.42 -19.89
CA SER A 20 -9.33 -5.19 -19.16
C SER A 20 -10.16 -4.24 -20.00
N PHE A 21 -11.24 -3.71 -19.40
CA PHE A 21 -12.07 -2.68 -20.02
C PHE A 21 -11.46 -1.27 -19.91
N GLN A 22 -10.34 -1.10 -19.21
CA GLN A 22 -9.74 0.21 -18.93
C GLN A 22 -8.22 0.15 -19.05
N LYS A 23 -7.70 0.34 -20.27
CA LYS A 23 -6.25 0.37 -20.55
C LYS A 23 -5.51 1.43 -19.73
N GLU A 24 -6.13 2.60 -19.63
CA GLU A 24 -5.51 3.80 -19.03
C GLU A 24 -5.78 3.96 -17.54
N PHE A 25 -6.52 3.03 -16.91
CA PHE A 25 -6.76 3.10 -15.48
C PHE A 25 -5.48 2.79 -14.71
N GLY A 26 -4.98 3.79 -13.98
CA GLY A 26 -3.72 3.70 -13.27
C GLY A 26 -3.73 4.49 -11.97
N TYR A 27 -2.66 4.31 -11.21
CA TYR A 27 -2.45 5.08 -9.99
C TYR A 27 -2.36 6.58 -10.29
N VAL A 28 -3.06 7.39 -9.51
CA VAL A 28 -2.94 8.85 -9.49
C VAL A 28 -2.33 9.25 -8.17
N ASP A 29 -1.28 10.08 -8.22
CA ASP A 29 -0.55 10.49 -7.02
C ASP A 29 -1.48 11.14 -6.00
N PHE A 30 -1.68 10.48 -4.85
CA PHE A 30 -2.60 10.93 -3.82
C PHE A 30 -2.27 12.35 -3.34
N ALA A 31 -0.99 12.70 -3.24
CA ALA A 31 -0.55 14.02 -2.81
C ALA A 31 -0.80 15.12 -3.88
N ALA A 32 -0.96 14.74 -5.15
CA ALA A 32 -1.21 15.65 -6.26
C ALA A 32 -2.68 15.69 -6.71
N ARG A 33 -3.57 14.94 -6.05
CA ARG A 33 -5.00 14.92 -6.38
C ARG A 33 -5.62 16.29 -6.18
N LYS A 34 -6.47 16.68 -7.13
CA LYS A 34 -7.30 17.90 -7.07
C LYS A 34 -8.74 17.63 -6.64
N ASP A 35 -9.11 16.36 -6.46
CA ASP A 35 -10.46 15.98 -6.09
C ASP A 35 -10.70 16.02 -4.56
N ARG A 36 -11.94 15.76 -4.16
CA ARG A 36 -12.38 15.86 -2.75
C ARG A 36 -12.00 14.64 -1.90
N ALA A 37 -11.20 13.70 -2.41
CA ALA A 37 -10.86 12.52 -1.64
C ALA A 37 -10.08 12.91 -0.39
N LYS A 38 -10.65 12.57 0.76
CA LYS A 38 -10.03 12.87 2.05
C LYS A 38 -8.94 11.84 2.33
N THR A 39 -7.85 12.30 2.92
CA THR A 39 -6.86 11.46 3.59
C THR A 39 -7.56 10.43 4.48
N PHE A 40 -7.21 9.16 4.32
CA PHE A 40 -7.68 8.09 5.19
C PHE A 40 -6.80 8.05 6.44
N LYS A 41 -7.33 8.52 7.56
CA LYS A 41 -6.68 8.36 8.87
C LYS A 41 -6.87 6.94 9.37
N ILE A 42 -5.78 6.23 9.66
CA ILE A 42 -5.84 4.79 9.94
C ILE A 42 -6.73 4.45 11.15
N HIS A 43 -6.77 5.30 12.18
CA HIS A 43 -7.60 5.08 13.37
C HIS A 43 -9.12 5.13 13.08
N GLU A 44 -9.55 5.70 11.95
CA GLU A 44 -10.97 5.66 11.56
C GLU A 44 -11.40 4.25 11.13
N PHE A 45 -10.46 3.42 10.65
CA PHE A 45 -10.71 2.06 10.20
C PHE A 45 -9.37 1.30 10.13
N THR A 46 -9.01 0.61 11.21
CA THR A 46 -7.76 -0.17 11.31
C THR A 46 -7.88 -1.53 10.61
N TRP A 47 -6.75 -2.25 10.53
CA TRP A 47 -6.76 -3.64 10.05
C TRP A 47 -7.68 -4.53 10.89
N ASP A 48 -7.77 -4.35 12.21
CA ASP A 48 -8.69 -5.13 13.06
C ASP A 48 -10.16 -5.05 12.63
N HIS A 49 -10.59 -3.85 12.18
CA HIS A 49 -11.94 -3.65 11.65
C HIS A 49 -12.12 -4.41 10.32
N GLY A 50 -11.11 -4.36 9.45
CA GLY A 50 -11.09 -5.08 8.19
C GLY A 50 -11.08 -6.60 8.37
N PHE A 51 -10.19 -7.09 9.24
CA PHE A 51 -10.08 -8.49 9.63
C PHE A 51 -11.39 -9.03 10.19
N SER A 52 -12.00 -8.33 11.16
CA SER A 52 -13.26 -8.77 11.77
C SER A 52 -14.37 -8.95 10.72
N LEU A 53 -14.53 -7.98 9.81
CA LEU A 53 -15.49 -8.09 8.71
C LEU A 53 -15.16 -9.27 7.78
N LEU A 54 -13.90 -9.40 7.37
CA LEU A 54 -13.49 -10.46 6.45
C LEU A 54 -13.62 -11.84 7.10
N ASN A 55 -13.37 -11.95 8.40
CA ASN A 55 -13.47 -13.19 9.14
C ASN A 55 -14.93 -13.66 9.24
N ASP A 56 -15.90 -12.74 9.32
CA ASP A 56 -17.33 -13.07 9.27
C ASP A 56 -17.77 -13.58 7.89
N LEU A 57 -17.10 -13.15 6.80
CA LEU A 57 -17.48 -13.47 5.42
C LEU A 57 -16.70 -14.66 4.82
N VAL A 58 -15.40 -14.70 5.06
CA VAL A 58 -14.42 -15.64 4.47
C VAL A 58 -13.30 -15.90 5.51
N PRO A 59 -13.57 -16.68 6.57
CA PRO A 59 -12.67 -16.86 7.71
C PRO A 59 -11.24 -17.29 7.31
N GLU A 60 -11.12 -18.31 6.46
CA GLU A 60 -9.82 -18.84 6.04
C GLU A 60 -8.96 -17.78 5.33
N SER A 61 -9.56 -16.98 4.44
CA SER A 61 -8.84 -15.90 3.76
C SER A 61 -8.46 -14.77 4.71
N ALA A 62 -9.30 -14.45 5.69
CA ALA A 62 -9.00 -13.44 6.70
C ALA A 62 -7.79 -13.83 7.54
N GLN A 63 -7.75 -15.08 8.04
CA GLN A 63 -6.63 -15.61 8.81
C GLN A 63 -5.33 -15.62 7.99
N ASN A 64 -5.38 -16.15 6.76
CA ASN A 64 -4.21 -16.17 5.88
C ASN A 64 -3.66 -14.76 5.58
N LEU A 65 -4.53 -13.75 5.45
CA LEU A 65 -4.10 -12.37 5.25
C LEU A 65 -3.46 -11.78 6.52
N ASP A 66 -4.06 -12.04 7.67
CA ASP A 66 -3.56 -11.55 8.97
C ASP A 66 -2.16 -12.10 9.25
N GLU A 67 -2.01 -13.43 9.17
CA GLU A 67 -0.72 -14.11 9.36
C GLU A 67 0.35 -13.60 8.37
N LYS A 68 -0.03 -13.37 7.11
CA LYS A 68 0.90 -12.91 6.06
C LYS A 68 1.37 -11.47 6.30
N PHE A 69 0.46 -10.58 6.71
CA PHE A 69 0.83 -9.21 7.04
C PHE A 69 1.70 -9.15 8.29
N GLU A 70 1.32 -9.87 9.35
CA GLU A 70 2.09 -9.95 10.58
C GLU A 70 3.49 -10.52 10.33
N LEU A 71 3.57 -11.66 9.62
CA LEU A 71 4.84 -12.30 9.27
C LEU A 71 5.76 -11.34 8.53
N THR A 72 5.25 -10.65 7.50
CA THR A 72 6.06 -9.75 6.68
C THR A 72 6.49 -8.51 7.46
N GLN A 73 5.63 -7.98 8.34
CA GLN A 73 5.97 -6.85 9.21
C GLN A 73 6.91 -7.22 10.35
N LYS A 74 6.98 -8.48 10.77
CA LYS A 74 7.90 -8.94 11.82
C LYS A 74 9.20 -9.54 11.27
N LEU A 75 9.20 -9.98 10.01
CA LEU A 75 10.35 -10.60 9.38
C LEU A 75 11.58 -9.70 9.51
N THR A 76 12.61 -10.24 10.15
CA THR A 76 13.93 -9.62 10.27
C THR A 76 14.94 -10.72 10.53
N TYR A 77 16.11 -10.57 9.93
CA TYR A 77 17.29 -11.40 10.23
C TYR A 77 18.30 -10.62 11.07
N SER A 78 17.91 -9.45 11.58
CA SER A 78 18.73 -8.54 12.39
C SER A 78 20.07 -8.18 11.75
N PHE A 79 20.12 -8.11 10.42
CA PHE A 79 21.26 -7.62 9.66
C PHE A 79 20.79 -6.60 8.61
N MET A 80 21.71 -5.73 8.20
CA MET A 80 21.50 -4.78 7.12
C MET A 80 22.81 -4.61 6.33
N GLY A 81 22.84 -5.09 5.09
CA GLY A 81 24.03 -5.15 4.26
C GLY A 81 25.17 -5.94 4.92
N GLY A 82 26.29 -5.26 5.18
CA GLY A 82 27.45 -5.82 5.87
C GLY A 82 27.38 -5.80 7.40
N TYR A 83 26.31 -5.24 7.99
CA TYR A 83 26.19 -5.06 9.44
C TYR A 83 25.28 -6.12 10.06
N GLU A 84 25.70 -6.68 11.19
CA GLU A 84 24.93 -7.63 12.00
C GLU A 84 24.43 -6.99 13.30
N ASN A 85 23.44 -7.62 13.96
CA ASN A 85 22.81 -7.14 15.20
C ASN A 85 22.17 -5.75 15.07
N VAL A 86 21.55 -5.47 13.91
CA VAL A 86 20.88 -4.21 13.62
C VAL A 86 19.37 -4.35 13.80
N ASP A 87 18.76 -3.46 14.59
CA ASP A 87 17.31 -3.30 14.60
C ASP A 87 16.84 -2.60 13.32
N THR A 88 16.25 -3.39 12.41
CA THR A 88 15.76 -2.91 11.12
C THR A 88 14.31 -2.42 11.17
N THR A 89 13.65 -2.49 12.33
CA THR A 89 12.21 -2.16 12.49
C THR A 89 11.88 -0.77 11.99
N VAL A 90 12.72 0.21 12.31
CA VAL A 90 12.52 1.60 11.92
C VAL A 90 12.54 1.76 10.39
N TYR A 91 13.44 1.07 9.69
CA TYR A 91 13.52 1.09 8.23
C TYR A 91 12.34 0.36 7.58
N ARG A 92 11.99 -0.84 8.08
CA ARG A 92 10.87 -1.62 7.55
C ARG A 92 9.54 -0.87 7.70
N ASN A 93 9.33 -0.22 8.85
CA ASN A 93 8.18 0.65 9.08
C ASN A 93 8.17 1.88 8.16
N ALA A 94 9.33 2.45 7.85
CA ALA A 94 9.42 3.57 6.91
C ALA A 94 8.99 3.18 5.49
N VAL A 95 9.40 2.00 5.01
CA VAL A 95 8.95 1.46 3.71
C VAL A 95 7.44 1.24 3.72
N TRP A 96 6.92 0.54 4.75
CA TRP A 96 5.50 0.23 4.88
C TRP A 96 4.63 1.50 4.92
N ASN A 97 4.99 2.45 5.78
CA ASN A 97 4.22 3.68 5.98
C ASN A 97 4.35 4.65 4.81
N TYR A 98 5.46 4.62 4.08
CA TYR A 98 5.59 5.36 2.82
C TYR A 98 4.60 4.84 1.78
N ILE A 99 4.45 3.52 1.64
CA ILE A 99 3.51 2.92 0.69
C ILE A 99 2.07 3.23 1.09
N HIS A 100 1.71 3.04 2.37
CA HIS A 100 0.40 3.45 2.87
C HIS A 100 0.10 4.93 2.55
N ALA A 101 1.09 5.82 2.71
CA ALA A 101 0.93 7.22 2.36
C ALA A 101 0.78 7.48 0.86
N LEU A 102 1.43 6.71 -0.02
CA LEU A 102 1.17 6.76 -1.47
C LEU A 102 -0.31 6.44 -1.76
N PHE A 103 -0.90 5.48 -1.04
CA PHE A 103 -2.33 5.15 -1.16
C PHE A 103 -3.24 6.03 -0.28
N GLY A 104 -2.73 7.14 0.28
CA GLY A 104 -3.53 8.11 1.04
C GLY A 104 -3.89 7.71 2.47
N ILE A 105 -3.29 6.62 2.97
CA ILE A 105 -3.45 6.14 4.34
C ILE A 105 -2.40 6.82 5.23
N ARG A 106 -2.84 7.45 6.31
CA ARG A 106 -1.98 8.17 7.26
C ARG A 106 -2.07 7.56 8.64
N HIS A 107 -0.91 7.21 9.17
CA HIS A 107 -0.70 6.81 10.56
C HIS A 107 -0.34 8.04 11.37
N ASP A 108 -1.25 8.47 12.23
CA ASP A 108 -1.17 9.72 12.99
C ASP A 108 -0.20 9.65 14.19
N ASP A 109 0.14 8.45 14.64
CA ASP A 109 1.19 8.17 15.62
C ASP A 109 2.60 8.03 14.98
N TYR A 110 2.70 8.07 13.65
CA TYR A 110 3.96 7.89 12.94
C TYR A 110 4.58 9.22 12.48
N ASP A 111 5.83 9.45 12.88
CA ASP A 111 6.62 10.57 12.40
C ASP A 111 7.13 10.33 10.95
N TYR A 112 6.45 10.94 9.99
CA TYR A 112 6.81 10.86 8.57
C TYR A 112 8.10 11.59 8.19
N ALA A 113 8.71 12.38 9.09
CA ALA A 113 10.07 12.87 8.85
C ALA A 113 11.06 11.70 8.72
N LYS A 114 10.82 10.60 9.45
CA LYS A 114 11.64 9.37 9.38
C LYS A 114 11.72 8.79 7.97
N VAL A 115 10.65 8.86 7.18
CA VAL A 115 10.67 8.41 5.77
C VAL A 115 11.69 9.19 4.95
N ASN A 116 11.78 10.50 5.17
CA ASN A 116 12.74 11.34 4.44
C ASN A 116 14.18 11.14 4.91
N THR A 117 14.37 10.77 6.18
CA THR A 117 15.69 10.46 6.74
C THR A 117 16.20 9.09 6.28
N LEU A 118 15.31 8.09 6.18
CA LEU A 118 15.69 6.69 5.95
C LEU A 118 15.65 6.27 4.49
N LEU A 119 14.75 6.86 3.70
CA LEU A 119 14.61 6.53 2.28
C LEU A 119 15.19 7.66 1.44
N SER A 120 16.24 7.34 0.68
CA SER A 120 16.78 8.25 -0.33
C SER A 120 15.72 8.60 -1.39
N ARG A 121 15.99 9.63 -2.21
CA ARG A 121 15.10 9.99 -3.31
C ARG A 121 14.93 8.85 -4.31
N ASP A 122 16.02 8.17 -4.64
CA ASP A 122 16.00 7.03 -5.57
C ASP A 122 15.24 5.86 -4.97
N MET A 123 15.41 5.61 -3.67
CA MET A 123 14.64 4.58 -2.96
C MET A 123 13.14 4.87 -2.96
N LYS A 124 12.74 6.12 -2.69
CA LYS A 124 11.33 6.54 -2.78
C LYS A 124 10.77 6.36 -4.20
N THR A 125 11.56 6.72 -5.21
CA THR A 125 11.17 6.56 -6.61
C THR A 125 11.00 5.08 -6.96
N PHE A 126 11.93 4.23 -6.56
CA PHE A 126 11.85 2.78 -6.75
C PHE A 126 10.62 2.18 -6.06
N VAL A 127 10.40 2.47 -4.77
CA VAL A 127 9.24 1.97 -4.02
C VAL A 127 7.93 2.43 -4.66
N LYS A 128 7.83 3.70 -5.07
CA LYS A 128 6.63 4.22 -5.74
C LYS A 128 6.43 3.53 -7.09
N THR A 129 7.46 3.35 -7.89
CA THR A 129 7.34 2.65 -9.18
C THR A 129 6.95 1.18 -8.97
N ALA A 130 7.58 0.46 -8.06
CA ALA A 130 7.21 -0.92 -7.74
C ALA A 130 5.76 -1.04 -7.23
N ALA A 131 5.33 -0.14 -6.36
CA ALA A 131 4.00 -0.16 -5.77
C ALA A 131 2.89 0.36 -6.71
N CYS A 132 3.18 1.26 -7.65
CA CYS A 132 2.15 1.96 -8.43
C CYS A 132 2.24 1.70 -9.94
N PHE A 133 3.45 1.50 -10.48
CA PHE A 133 3.72 1.34 -11.91
C PHE A 133 4.78 0.23 -12.16
N PRO A 134 4.56 -1.01 -11.70
CA PRO A 134 5.59 -2.04 -11.71
C PRO A 134 6.13 -2.36 -13.11
N HIS A 135 5.33 -2.16 -14.16
CA HIS A 135 5.74 -2.30 -15.56
C HIS A 135 6.83 -1.31 -16.00
N ARG A 136 7.11 -0.26 -15.21
CA ARG A 136 8.16 0.73 -15.49
C ARG A 136 9.44 0.52 -14.69
N ILE A 137 9.57 -0.56 -13.92
CA ILE A 137 10.82 -0.87 -13.23
C ILE A 137 11.88 -1.20 -14.29
N THR A 138 13.01 -0.50 -14.26
CA THR A 138 14.17 -0.77 -15.12
C THR A 138 15.33 -1.39 -14.33
N GLU A 139 16.30 -1.95 -15.04
CA GLU A 139 17.56 -2.44 -14.44
C GLU A 139 18.30 -1.33 -13.69
N ASP A 140 18.48 -0.17 -14.32
CA ASP A 140 19.13 1.01 -13.73
C ASP A 140 18.46 1.42 -12.41
N MET A 141 17.12 1.38 -12.35
CA MET A 141 16.39 1.66 -11.11
C MET A 141 16.74 0.65 -10.02
N ARG A 142 16.81 -0.65 -10.34
CA ARG A 142 17.16 -1.72 -9.40
C ARG A 142 18.60 -1.64 -8.92
N GLU A 143 19.52 -1.20 -9.76
CA GLU A 143 20.94 -1.01 -9.43
C GLU A 143 21.19 0.28 -8.63
N SER A 144 20.36 1.30 -8.83
CA SER A 144 20.52 2.59 -8.15
C SER A 144 20.17 2.55 -6.65
N VAL A 145 19.43 1.54 -6.19
CA VAL A 145 18.93 1.42 -4.82
C VAL A 145 19.52 0.21 -4.07
N MET A 146 19.54 0.30 -2.74
CA MET A 146 19.96 -0.82 -1.87
C MET A 146 21.34 -1.38 -2.27
N LYS A 147 22.30 -0.50 -2.59
CA LYS A 147 23.60 -0.88 -3.19
C LYS A 147 24.41 -1.83 -2.30
N ASP A 148 24.35 -1.60 -0.99
CA ASP A 148 25.08 -2.40 0.00
C ASP A 148 24.28 -3.61 0.53
N PHE A 149 23.04 -3.80 0.04
CA PHE A 149 22.16 -4.87 0.50
C PHE A 149 22.45 -6.15 -0.29
N LYS A 150 22.38 -7.29 0.41
CA LYS A 150 22.36 -8.62 -0.20
C LYS A 150 21.10 -8.80 -1.04
N MET A 151 21.13 -9.72 -2.00
CA MET A 151 19.97 -10.03 -2.83
C MET A 151 18.75 -10.44 -1.98
N SER A 152 18.94 -11.21 -0.91
CA SER A 152 17.88 -11.60 0.01
C SER A 152 17.20 -10.40 0.68
N GLU A 153 17.95 -9.34 1.01
CA GLU A 153 17.39 -8.11 1.57
C GLU A 153 16.62 -7.30 0.52
N LYS A 154 17.10 -7.27 -0.72
CA LYS A 154 16.37 -6.64 -1.83
C LYS A 154 15.01 -7.33 -2.05
N ILE A 155 15.00 -8.66 -2.05
CA ILE A 155 13.76 -9.45 -2.12
C ILE A 155 12.87 -9.19 -0.90
N HIS A 156 13.45 -9.11 0.30
CA HIS A 156 12.69 -8.79 1.51
C HIS A 156 12.01 -7.40 1.41
N VAL A 157 12.68 -6.39 0.86
CA VAL A 157 12.04 -5.09 0.59
C VAL A 157 10.91 -5.21 -0.43
N MET A 158 11.04 -6.06 -1.46
CA MET A 158 9.93 -6.34 -2.38
C MET A 158 8.73 -6.99 -1.69
N LEU A 159 8.95 -7.89 -0.73
CA LEU A 159 7.87 -8.47 0.10
C LEU A 159 7.13 -7.37 0.87
N LEU A 160 7.87 -6.47 1.54
CA LEU A 160 7.27 -5.32 2.23
C LEU A 160 6.45 -4.46 1.26
N ILE A 161 6.96 -4.25 0.04
CA ILE A 161 6.25 -3.44 -0.96
C ILE A 161 4.92 -4.08 -1.37
N MET A 162 4.94 -5.36 -1.68
CA MET A 162 3.76 -6.11 -2.13
C MET A 162 2.70 -6.22 -1.02
N GLU A 163 3.11 -6.55 0.20
CA GLU A 163 2.19 -6.73 1.32
C GLU A 163 1.58 -5.40 1.79
N ALA A 164 2.37 -4.32 1.89
CA ALA A 164 1.84 -3.01 2.24
C ALA A 164 0.82 -2.50 1.20
N ARG A 165 1.10 -2.73 -0.09
CA ARG A 165 0.16 -2.41 -1.18
C ARG A 165 -1.13 -3.23 -1.07
N LEU A 166 -1.01 -4.53 -0.79
CA LEU A 166 -2.16 -5.42 -0.62
C LEU A 166 -3.01 -4.99 0.58
N GLN A 167 -2.40 -4.77 1.75
CA GLN A 167 -3.10 -4.33 2.96
C GLN A 167 -3.83 -3.02 2.73
N ALA A 168 -3.19 -2.01 2.11
CA ALA A 168 -3.85 -0.76 1.77
C ALA A 168 -5.10 -0.96 0.88
N SER A 169 -5.00 -1.84 -0.12
CA SER A 169 -6.10 -2.15 -1.03
C SER A 169 -7.26 -2.84 -0.30
N VAL A 170 -6.94 -3.82 0.55
CA VAL A 170 -7.94 -4.56 1.33
C VAL A 170 -8.61 -3.66 2.37
N LEU A 171 -7.90 -2.72 2.99
CA LEU A 171 -8.49 -1.74 3.91
C LEU A 171 -9.55 -0.88 3.23
N TYR A 172 -9.28 -0.38 2.02
CA TYR A 172 -10.29 0.37 1.26
C TYR A 172 -11.48 -0.50 0.88
N PHE A 173 -11.24 -1.74 0.44
CA PHE A 173 -12.28 -2.69 0.09
C PHE A 173 -13.18 -3.01 1.30
N ALA A 174 -12.59 -3.40 2.43
CA ALA A 174 -13.31 -3.73 3.65
C ALA A 174 -14.09 -2.53 4.19
N ARG A 175 -13.49 -1.32 4.21
CA ARG A 175 -14.19 -0.09 4.59
C ARG A 175 -15.40 0.19 3.71
N ALA A 176 -15.28 -0.02 2.39
CA ALA A 176 -16.39 0.14 1.46
C ALA A 176 -17.52 -0.85 1.74
N LEU A 177 -17.20 -2.13 2.01
CA LEU A 177 -18.16 -3.15 2.40
C LEU A 177 -18.85 -2.82 3.73
N THR A 178 -18.12 -2.43 4.77
CA THR A 178 -18.70 -2.01 6.06
C THR A 178 -19.71 -0.88 5.88
N ASN A 179 -19.37 0.12 5.06
CA ASN A 179 -20.25 1.24 4.74
C ASN A 179 -21.50 0.77 3.98
N HIS A 180 -21.36 -0.17 3.04
CA HIS A 180 -22.49 -0.75 2.32
C HIS A 180 -23.45 -1.48 3.28
N TYR A 181 -22.95 -2.41 4.09
CA TYR A 181 -23.77 -3.16 5.05
C TYR A 181 -24.47 -2.25 6.06
N SER A 182 -23.79 -1.21 6.52
CA SER A 182 -24.36 -0.21 7.44
C SER A 182 -25.49 0.59 6.81
N ARG A 183 -25.38 0.96 5.52
CA ARG A 183 -26.45 1.64 4.78
C ARG A 183 -27.65 0.72 4.56
N THR A 184 -27.42 -0.53 4.18
CA THR A 184 -28.48 -1.51 3.96
C THR A 184 -29.26 -1.80 5.24
N LYS A 185 -28.58 -1.97 6.39
CA LYS A 185 -29.24 -2.12 7.69
C LYS A 185 -30.12 -0.91 8.03
N ARG A 186 -29.64 0.32 7.80
CA ARG A 186 -30.43 1.55 8.03
C ARG A 186 -31.64 1.64 7.12
N ALA A 187 -31.52 1.25 5.85
CA ALA A 187 -32.64 1.25 4.91
C ALA A 187 -33.74 0.26 5.31
N ILE A 188 -33.38 -0.90 5.86
CA ILE A 188 -34.34 -1.91 6.36
C ILE A 188 -35.02 -1.44 7.66
N GLN A 189 -34.32 -0.69 8.50
CA GLN A 189 -34.84 -0.20 9.79
C GLN A 189 -35.67 1.09 9.69
N GLN A 190 -35.68 1.79 8.56
CA GLN A 190 -36.58 2.94 8.37
C GLN A 190 -38.02 2.43 8.15
N PRO A 191 -39.00 2.86 8.95
CA PRO A 191 -40.40 2.47 8.73
C PRO A 191 -40.85 2.97 7.35
N LYS A 192 -41.52 2.09 6.57
CA LYS A 192 -42.19 2.50 5.33
C LYS A 192 -43.14 3.65 5.68
N ARG A 193 -43.03 4.79 4.98
CA ARG A 193 -44.00 5.86 5.13
C ARG A 193 -45.39 5.26 4.84
N LEU A 194 -46.29 5.42 5.81
CA LEU A 194 -47.70 5.20 5.60
C LEU A 194 -48.17 6.39 4.75
N ASP A 195 -48.51 6.10 3.50
CA ASP A 195 -49.28 7.01 2.65
C ASP A 195 -50.74 7.06 3.11
#